data_AF-A0A353X2M8-F1
#
_entry.id   AF-A0A353X2M8-F1
#
_cell.length_a   1.000
_cell.length_b   1.000
_cell.length_c   1.000
_cell.angle_alpha   90.00
_cell.angle_beta   90.00
_cell.angle_gamma   90.00
#
_symmetry.space_group_name_H-M   'P 1'
#
loop_
_entity.id
_entity.type
_entity.pdbx_description
1 polymer ?
#
loop_
_entity_poly.entity_id
_entity_poly.type
_entity_poly.pdbx_seq_one_letter_code
_entity_poly.pdbx_strand_id
1 'polypeptide(L)'
;MDELKNIWQKNPSDQELSDEYLSEVKNKKPMHIIDKIKKTIMVEHYLNMVVFPLVNIWLFIKGENTIGIVILLFGIFSITYYSLLIKSINRISFNDSLKQYLKQMFHILKRFVNHYKIISYMAGLAGFIFGVYWSGKENGSEWDHLQNPFTLIALVVGASLVVLAIRYVIKILYGNKLKNLKQSIDLLNEV
;
A
#
# COMPACT_ATOMS: atom_id res chain seq x y z
N MET A 1 -5.17 12.67 18.99
CA MET A 1 -4.66 13.88 19.68
C MET A 1 -4.85 13.76 21.19
N ASP A 2 -5.72 12.86 21.65
CA ASP A 2 -6.09 12.70 23.06
C ASP A 2 -4.98 12.10 23.94
N GLU A 3 -4.07 11.28 23.39
CA GLU A 3 -2.89 10.80 24.14
C GLU A 3 -1.93 11.94 24.53
N LEU A 4 -1.67 12.90 23.63
CA LEU A 4 -0.83 14.06 23.93
C LEU A 4 -1.49 14.98 24.98
N LYS A 5 -2.83 15.09 24.93
CA LYS A 5 -3.61 15.87 25.89
C LYS A 5 -3.65 15.21 27.27
N ASN A 6 -3.72 13.88 27.31
CA ASN A 6 -3.64 13.09 28.55
C ASN A 6 -2.25 13.10 29.19
N ILE A 7 -1.18 13.20 28.39
CA ILE A 7 0.19 13.36 28.90
C ILE A 7 0.39 14.77 29.49
N TRP A 8 -0.19 15.80 28.86
CA TRP A 8 -0.13 17.19 29.36
C TRP A 8 -1.02 17.46 30.58
N GLN A 9 -2.11 16.71 30.77
CA GLN A 9 -3.00 16.88 31.93
C GLN A 9 -2.52 16.16 33.19
N LYS A 10 -1.48 15.32 33.12
CA LYS A 10 -0.77 14.85 34.30
C LYS A 10 0.20 15.95 34.74
N ASN A 11 -0.21 16.71 35.76
CA ASN A 11 0.51 17.85 36.32
C ASN A 11 2.04 17.61 36.45
N PRO A 12 2.88 18.45 35.82
CA PRO A 12 4.30 18.49 36.07
C PRO A 12 4.56 19.40 37.28
N SER A 13 4.22 18.93 38.48
CA SER A 13 4.76 19.52 39.70
C SER A 13 5.94 18.66 40.14
N ASP A 14 7.15 19.16 39.86
CA ASP A 14 8.44 18.76 40.41
C ASP A 14 9.07 17.40 40.05
N GLN A 15 8.61 16.71 39.02
CA GLN A 15 9.46 15.72 38.36
C GLN A 15 10.19 16.39 37.21
N GLU A 16 11.49 16.70 37.43
CA GLU A 16 12.47 16.82 36.36
C GLU A 16 12.13 15.73 35.33
N LEU A 17 11.79 16.14 34.11
CA LEU A 17 11.58 15.23 32.99
C LEU A 17 12.91 14.52 32.76
N SER A 18 13.12 13.44 33.50
CA SER A 18 14.29 12.59 33.41
C SER A 18 14.51 12.29 31.93
N ASP A 19 15.73 12.47 31.46
CA ASP A 19 16.13 12.14 30.09
C ASP A 19 15.70 10.71 29.69
N GLU A 20 15.51 9.84 30.68
CA GLU A 20 14.96 8.50 30.55
C GLU A 20 13.50 8.51 30.05
N TYR A 21 12.62 9.38 30.56
CA TYR A 21 11.23 9.51 30.09
C TYR A 21 11.16 10.09 28.67
N LEU A 22 12.01 11.08 28.36
CA LEU A 22 12.14 11.63 27.00
C LEU A 22 12.64 10.57 26.01
N SER A 23 13.58 9.71 26.43
CA SER A 23 14.07 8.59 25.63
C SER A 23 12.96 7.55 25.39
N GLU A 24 12.14 7.26 26.40
CA GLU A 24 11.06 6.27 26.31
C GLU A 24 9.94 6.73 25.36
N VAL A 25 9.56 8.01 25.43
CA VAL A 25 8.56 8.61 24.54
C VAL A 25 9.09 8.71 23.09
N LYS A 26 10.37 9.03 22.91
CA LYS A 26 11.02 9.07 21.59
C LYS A 26 11.03 7.68 20.94
N ASN A 27 11.15 6.61 21.73
CA ASN A 27 11.19 5.23 21.25
C ASN A 27 9.81 4.61 20.94
N LYS A 28 8.73 5.06 21.59
CA LYS A 28 7.36 4.53 21.35
C LYS A 28 6.74 4.99 20.03
N LYS A 29 7.05 6.21 19.55
CA LYS A 29 6.43 6.78 18.33
C LYS A 29 6.80 6.03 17.03
N PRO A 30 8.07 5.64 16.80
CA PRO A 30 8.45 4.85 15.62
C PRO A 30 7.83 3.45 15.58
N MET A 31 7.77 2.76 16.73
CA MET A 31 7.11 1.45 16.85
C MET A 31 5.65 1.52 16.43
N HIS A 32 4.90 2.52 16.91
CA HIS A 32 3.49 2.67 16.56
C HIS A 32 3.26 2.93 15.06
N ILE A 33 4.17 3.64 14.37
CA ILE A 33 4.10 3.83 12.91
C ILE A 33 4.28 2.48 12.19
N ILE A 34 5.25 1.68 12.65
CA ILE A 34 5.53 0.35 12.09
C ILE A 34 4.33 -0.57 12.29
N ASP A 35 3.74 -0.62 13.48
CA ASP A 35 2.58 -1.47 13.74
C ASP A 35 1.37 -1.09 12.89
N LYS A 36 1.15 0.22 12.69
CA LYS A 36 0.12 0.70 11.75
C LYS A 36 0.37 0.23 10.32
N ILE A 37 1.61 0.25 9.87
CA ILE A 37 2.00 -0.26 8.54
C ILE A 37 1.76 -1.77 8.46
N LYS A 38 2.24 -2.55 9.45
CA LYS A 38 2.02 -3.99 9.51
C LYS A 38 0.53 -4.33 9.43
N LYS A 39 -0.29 -3.65 10.24
CA LYS A 39 -1.75 -3.81 10.24
C LYS A 39 -2.36 -3.47 8.89
N THR A 40 -1.91 -2.39 8.23
CA THR A 40 -2.38 -2.00 6.89
C THR A 40 -2.08 -3.12 5.88
N ILE A 41 -0.84 -3.64 5.87
CA ILE A 41 -0.41 -4.72 4.97
C ILE A 41 -1.22 -6.01 5.24
N MET A 42 -1.47 -6.34 6.50
CA MET A 42 -2.27 -7.52 6.86
C MET A 42 -3.73 -7.39 6.40
N VAL A 43 -4.33 -6.21 6.58
CA VAL A 43 -5.70 -5.95 6.10
C VAL A 43 -5.77 -6.04 4.59
N GLU A 44 -4.82 -5.48 3.85
CA GLU A 44 -4.75 -5.61 2.38
C GLU A 44 -4.59 -7.06 1.94
N HIS A 45 -3.73 -7.83 2.63
CA HIS A 45 -3.54 -9.24 2.33
C HIS A 45 -4.84 -10.03 2.51
N TYR A 46 -5.55 -9.81 3.61
CA TYR A 46 -6.83 -10.47 3.89
C TYR A 46 -7.91 -10.05 2.89
N LEU A 47 -8.00 -8.76 2.58
CA LEU A 47 -8.91 -8.26 1.53
C LEU A 47 -8.61 -8.93 0.19
N ASN A 48 -7.34 -9.03 -0.22
CA ASN A 48 -6.97 -9.69 -1.47
C ASN A 48 -7.35 -11.18 -1.46
N MET A 49 -7.16 -11.89 -0.34
CA MET A 49 -7.58 -13.30 -0.22
C MET A 49 -9.08 -13.49 -0.41
N VAL A 50 -9.91 -12.51 -0.06
CA VAL A 50 -11.37 -12.59 -0.21
C VAL A 50 -11.83 -12.08 -1.58
N VAL A 51 -11.30 -10.94 -2.02
CA VAL A 51 -11.72 -10.27 -3.25
C VAL A 51 -11.31 -11.06 -4.50
N PHE A 52 -10.08 -11.60 -4.56
CA PHE A 52 -9.63 -12.33 -5.76
C PHE A 52 -10.49 -13.55 -6.07
N PRO A 53 -10.82 -14.45 -5.11
CA PRO A 53 -11.73 -15.57 -5.37
C PRO A 53 -13.13 -15.12 -5.77
N LEU A 54 -13.70 -14.10 -5.11
CA LEU A 54 -15.04 -13.61 -5.45
C LEU A 54 -15.11 -13.07 -6.88
N VAL A 55 -14.12 -12.27 -7.30
CA VAL A 55 -14.03 -11.75 -8.67
C VAL A 55 -13.85 -12.90 -9.67
N ASN A 56 -13.03 -13.90 -9.35
CA ASN A 56 -12.85 -15.07 -10.21
C ASN A 56 -14.13 -15.87 -10.38
N ILE A 57 -14.83 -16.21 -9.28
CA ILE A 57 -16.11 -16.93 -9.33
C ILE A 57 -17.11 -16.18 -10.22
N TRP A 58 -17.21 -14.86 -10.06
CA TRP A 58 -18.06 -14.03 -10.89
C TRP A 58 -17.68 -14.08 -12.38
N LEU A 59 -16.39 -14.02 -12.72
CA LEU A 59 -15.90 -14.12 -14.10
C LEU A 59 -16.21 -15.48 -14.74
N PHE A 60 -16.04 -16.59 -13.99
CA PHE A 60 -16.37 -17.92 -14.49
C PHE A 60 -17.87 -18.09 -14.73
N ILE A 61 -18.73 -17.53 -13.85
CA ILE A 61 -20.19 -17.52 -14.06
C ILE A 61 -20.56 -16.72 -15.33
N LYS A 62 -19.81 -15.67 -15.65
CA LYS A 62 -19.99 -14.88 -16.88
C LYS A 62 -19.39 -15.53 -18.13
N GLY A 63 -18.74 -16.68 -18.01
CA GLY A 63 -18.08 -17.38 -19.12
C GLY A 63 -16.77 -16.72 -19.59
N GLU A 64 -16.25 -15.74 -18.85
CA GLU A 64 -15.02 -15.00 -19.17
C GLU A 64 -13.77 -15.78 -18.70
N ASN A 65 -13.68 -17.06 -19.09
CA ASN A 65 -12.72 -18.03 -18.52
C ASN A 65 -11.26 -17.60 -18.69
N THR A 66 -10.89 -17.06 -19.85
CA THR A 66 -9.53 -16.61 -20.14
C THR A 66 -9.10 -15.49 -19.18
N ILE A 67 -10.00 -14.54 -18.93
CA ILE A 67 -9.76 -13.39 -18.07
C ILE A 67 -9.74 -13.82 -16.60
N GLY A 68 -10.64 -14.74 -16.23
CA GLY A 68 -10.62 -15.44 -14.95
C GLY A 68 -9.25 -16.09 -14.68
N ILE A 69 -8.73 -16.90 -15.59
CA ILE A 69 -7.42 -17.56 -15.43
C ILE A 69 -6.29 -16.54 -15.21
N VAL A 70 -6.26 -15.44 -15.98
CA VAL A 70 -5.25 -14.38 -15.81
C VAL A 70 -5.35 -13.72 -14.43
N ILE A 71 -6.57 -13.37 -13.98
CA ILE A 71 -6.79 -12.75 -12.66
C ILE A 71 -6.50 -13.75 -11.53
N LEU A 72 -6.79 -15.03 -11.71
CA LEU A 72 -6.44 -16.09 -10.76
C LEU A 72 -4.92 -16.19 -10.57
N LEU A 73 -4.16 -16.27 -11.65
CA LEU A 73 -2.69 -16.32 -11.60
C LEU A 73 -2.11 -15.07 -10.94
N PHE A 74 -2.64 -13.89 -11.30
CA PHE A 74 -2.25 -12.63 -10.67
C PHE A 74 -2.59 -12.61 -9.16
N GLY A 75 -3.76 -13.11 -8.78
CA GLY A 75 -4.19 -13.23 -7.39
C GLY A 75 -3.27 -14.16 -6.58
N ILE A 76 -2.94 -15.33 -7.10
CA ILE A 76 -2.02 -16.29 -6.48
C ILE A 76 -0.63 -15.65 -6.28
N PHE A 77 -0.12 -14.98 -7.31
CA PHE A 77 1.15 -14.26 -7.24
C PHE A 77 1.13 -13.17 -6.16
N SER A 78 0.08 -12.35 -6.13
CA SER A 78 -0.11 -11.28 -5.15
C SER A 78 -0.18 -11.83 -3.72
N ILE A 79 -1.00 -12.85 -3.49
CA ILE A 79 -1.15 -13.50 -2.17
C ILE A 79 0.19 -14.04 -1.70
N THR A 80 0.91 -14.77 -2.56
CA THR A 80 2.22 -15.35 -2.22
C THR A 80 3.25 -14.28 -1.89
N TYR A 81 3.29 -13.20 -2.68
CA TYR A 81 4.17 -12.06 -2.43
C TYR A 81 3.90 -11.42 -1.06
N TYR A 82 2.62 -11.13 -0.75
CA TYR A 82 2.25 -10.54 0.55
C TYR A 82 2.59 -11.47 1.72
N SER A 83 2.40 -12.79 1.56
CA SER A 83 2.80 -13.76 2.59
C SER A 83 4.31 -13.74 2.84
N LEU A 84 5.15 -13.64 1.80
CA LEU A 84 6.61 -13.52 1.95
C LEU A 84 7.01 -12.21 2.61
N LEU A 85 6.31 -11.11 2.29
CA LEU A 85 6.55 -9.81 2.90
C LEU A 85 6.21 -9.82 4.40
N ILE A 86 5.05 -10.35 4.78
CA ILE A 86 4.63 -10.48 6.18
C ILE A 86 5.61 -11.37 6.95
N LYS A 87 6.04 -12.50 6.37
CA LYS A 87 7.09 -13.34 6.96
C LYS A 87 8.40 -12.58 7.18
N SER A 88 8.81 -11.75 6.21
CA SER A 88 10.04 -10.93 6.33
C SER A 88 9.92 -9.88 7.43
N ILE A 89 8.75 -9.27 7.59
CA ILE A 89 8.44 -8.31 8.65
C ILE A 89 8.45 -8.98 10.03
N ASN A 90 7.93 -10.19 10.14
CA ASN A 90 7.84 -10.93 11.41
C ASN A 90 9.17 -11.57 11.83
N ARG A 91 10.09 -11.80 10.89
CA ARG A 91 11.42 -12.36 11.17
C ARG A 91 12.37 -11.37 11.83
N ILE A 92 12.10 -10.07 11.72
CA ILE A 92 12.94 -9.03 12.33
C ILE A 92 12.68 -9.03 13.83
N SER A 93 13.59 -9.67 14.58
CA SER A 93 13.55 -9.72 16.03
C SER A 93 14.12 -8.43 16.62
N PHE A 94 13.62 -8.07 17.81
CA PHE A 94 14.03 -6.87 18.54
C PHE A 94 15.42 -6.96 19.17
N ASN A 95 16.18 -8.03 18.88
CA ASN A 95 17.52 -8.24 19.43
C ASN A 95 18.58 -7.36 18.75
N ASP A 96 18.25 -6.76 17.60
CA ASP A 96 19.09 -5.76 16.95
C ASP A 96 18.93 -4.39 17.64
N SER A 97 19.98 -3.56 17.64
CA SER A 97 19.88 -2.17 18.07
C SER A 97 18.66 -1.47 17.42
N LEU A 98 17.94 -0.64 18.18
CA LEU A 98 16.73 0.07 17.68
C LEU A 98 16.97 0.76 16.33
N LYS A 99 18.17 1.33 16.16
CA LYS A 99 18.65 1.93 14.92
C LYS A 99 18.64 0.95 13.75
N GLN A 100 19.20 -0.25 13.94
CA GLN A 100 19.24 -1.30 12.93
C GLN A 100 17.83 -1.83 12.61
N TYR A 101 16.99 -2.00 13.63
CA TYR A 101 15.58 -2.35 13.46
C TYR A 101 14.84 -1.35 12.56
N LEU A 102 14.94 -0.04 12.86
CA LEU A 102 14.29 1.01 12.08
C LEU A 102 14.83 1.08 10.64
N LYS A 103 16.13 0.89 10.44
CA LYS A 103 16.76 0.88 9.11
C LYS A 103 16.28 -0.29 8.25
N GLN A 104 16.16 -1.49 8.85
CA GLN A 104 15.60 -2.67 8.18
C GLN A 104 14.11 -2.45 7.84
N MET A 105 13.34 -1.91 8.78
CA MET A 105 11.93 -1.57 8.54
C MET A 105 11.74 -0.55 7.43
N PHE A 106 12.57 0.50 7.39
CA PHE A 106 12.53 1.46 6.30
C PHE A 106 12.81 0.80 4.95
N HIS A 107 13.78 -0.11 4.87
CA HIS A 107 14.07 -0.84 3.63
C HIS A 107 12.91 -1.72 3.18
N ILE A 108 12.32 -2.50 4.10
CA ILE A 108 11.18 -3.36 3.78
C ILE A 108 9.99 -2.52 3.34
N LEU A 109 9.69 -1.43 4.05
CA LEU A 109 8.59 -0.53 3.70
C LEU A 109 8.81 0.14 2.34
N LYS A 110 10.03 0.61 2.06
CA LYS A 110 10.36 1.20 0.77
C LYS A 110 10.20 0.19 -0.36
N ARG A 111 10.64 -1.05 -0.16
CA ARG A 111 10.44 -2.15 -1.13
C ARG A 111 8.97 -2.46 -1.34
N PHE A 112 8.19 -2.52 -0.26
CA PHE A 112 6.74 -2.71 -0.31
C PHE A 112 6.05 -1.62 -1.11
N VAL A 113 6.34 -0.34 -0.83
CA VAL A 113 5.73 0.80 -1.54
C VAL A 113 6.08 0.80 -3.02
N ASN A 114 7.32 0.47 -3.38
CA ASN A 114 7.71 0.33 -4.78
C ASN A 114 6.95 -0.81 -5.48
N HIS A 115 6.81 -1.96 -4.82
CA HIS A 115 6.05 -3.07 -5.37
C HIS A 115 4.57 -2.74 -5.52
N TYR A 116 3.97 -2.15 -4.48
CA TYR A 116 2.59 -1.66 -4.50
C TYR A 116 2.36 -0.70 -5.66
N LYS A 117 3.30 0.23 -5.90
CA LYS A 117 3.24 1.16 -7.04
C LYS A 117 3.19 0.43 -8.39
N ILE A 118 4.03 -0.59 -8.58
CA ILE A 118 4.06 -1.38 -9.81
C ILE A 118 2.73 -2.13 -9.98
N ILE A 119 2.27 -2.82 -8.93
CA ILE A 119 1.00 -3.55 -8.92
C ILE A 119 -0.17 -2.61 -9.23
N SER A 120 -0.25 -1.44 -8.58
CA SER A 120 -1.33 -0.49 -8.81
C SER A 120 -1.35 0.01 -10.26
N TYR A 121 -0.20 0.27 -10.88
CA TYR A 121 -0.16 0.64 -12.29
C TYR A 121 -0.59 -0.50 -13.21
N MET A 122 -0.11 -1.72 -12.96
CA MET A 122 -0.51 -2.89 -13.75
C MET A 122 -2.03 -3.12 -13.62
N ALA A 123 -2.56 -3.11 -12.40
CA ALA A 123 -3.98 -3.29 -12.13
C ALA A 123 -4.83 -2.16 -12.71
N GLY A 124 -4.38 -0.90 -12.60
CA GLY A 124 -5.08 0.26 -13.16
C GLY A 124 -5.13 0.23 -14.69
N LEU A 125 -4.00 -0.09 -15.35
CA LEU A 125 -3.96 -0.24 -16.80
C LEU A 125 -4.78 -1.43 -17.27
N ALA A 126 -4.68 -2.57 -16.61
CA ALA A 126 -5.47 -3.75 -16.93
C ALA A 126 -6.98 -3.48 -16.76
N GLY A 127 -7.39 -2.86 -15.65
CA GLY A 127 -8.77 -2.46 -15.41
C GLY A 127 -9.28 -1.45 -16.42
N PHE A 128 -8.43 -0.51 -16.85
CA PHE A 128 -8.78 0.44 -17.91
C PHE A 128 -9.02 -0.27 -19.25
N ILE A 129 -8.08 -1.11 -19.70
CA ILE A 129 -8.20 -1.89 -20.94
C ILE A 129 -9.46 -2.77 -20.89
N PHE A 130 -9.70 -3.43 -19.75
CA PHE A 130 -10.87 -4.28 -19.55
C PHE A 130 -12.18 -3.48 -19.61
N GLY A 131 -12.23 -2.29 -19.00
CA GLY A 131 -13.40 -1.41 -19.06
C GLY A 131 -13.71 -0.95 -20.50
N VAL A 132 -12.68 -0.64 -21.28
CA VAL A 132 -12.82 -0.28 -22.70
C VAL A 132 -13.34 -1.45 -23.52
N TYR A 133 -12.74 -2.63 -23.36
CA TYR A 133 -13.17 -3.86 -24.02
C TYR A 133 -14.63 -4.19 -23.70
N TRP A 134 -15.02 -4.12 -22.42
CA TRP A 134 -16.39 -4.40 -22.00
C TRP A 134 -17.40 -3.41 -22.60
N SER A 135 -17.05 -2.11 -22.60
CA SER A 135 -17.88 -1.07 -23.21
C SER A 135 -18.05 -1.25 -24.72
N GLY A 136 -17.02 -1.72 -25.42
CA GLY A 136 -17.10 -2.04 -26.85
C GLY A 136 -18.01 -3.25 -27.13
N LYS A 137 -17.89 -4.30 -26.32
CA LYS A 137 -18.67 -5.54 -26.43
C LYS A 137 -20.18 -5.28 -26.26
N GLU A 138 -20.59 -4.47 -25.29
CA GLU A 138 -22.01 -4.14 -25.08
C GLU A 138 -22.61 -3.32 -26.23
N ASN A 139 -21.80 -2.50 -26.89
CA ASN A 139 -22.24 -1.65 -28.01
C ASN A 139 -22.20 -2.35 -29.38
N GLY A 140 -21.89 -3.66 -29.42
CA GLY A 140 -21.88 -4.45 -30.66
C GLY A 140 -20.80 -4.06 -31.68
N SER A 141 -19.82 -3.24 -31.27
CA SER A 141 -18.70 -2.81 -32.12
C SER A 141 -17.41 -3.07 -31.37
N GLU A 142 -16.95 -4.32 -31.34
CA GLU A 142 -15.82 -4.73 -30.48
C GLU A 142 -14.57 -3.87 -30.71
N TRP A 143 -14.34 -3.36 -31.92
CA TRP A 143 -13.16 -2.54 -32.24
C TRP A 143 -13.43 -1.33 -33.15
N ASP A 144 -14.60 -1.22 -33.79
CA ASP A 144 -14.84 -0.14 -34.75
C ASP A 144 -14.87 1.25 -34.09
N HIS A 145 -15.24 1.32 -32.82
CA HIS A 145 -15.21 2.55 -32.03
C HIS A 145 -13.78 3.10 -31.81
N LEU A 146 -12.73 2.28 -31.96
CA LEU A 146 -11.33 2.73 -31.88
C LEU A 146 -10.88 3.51 -33.11
N GLN A 147 -11.60 3.42 -34.23
CA GLN A 147 -11.29 4.23 -35.42
C GLN A 147 -11.67 5.70 -35.23
N ASN A 148 -12.54 6.00 -34.25
CA ASN A 148 -12.93 7.36 -33.94
C ASN A 148 -11.80 8.08 -33.17
N PRO A 149 -11.27 9.21 -33.68
CA PRO A 149 -10.18 9.94 -33.02
C PRO A 149 -10.57 10.46 -31.64
N PHE A 150 -11.85 10.76 -31.39
CA PHE A 150 -12.32 11.17 -30.06
C PHE A 150 -12.20 10.04 -29.04
N THR A 151 -12.43 8.79 -29.44
CA THR A 151 -12.23 7.61 -28.59
C THR A 151 -10.76 7.48 -28.21
N LEU A 152 -9.83 7.63 -29.17
CA LEU A 152 -8.39 7.57 -28.90
C LEU A 152 -7.94 8.67 -27.94
N ILE A 153 -8.45 9.90 -28.10
CA ILE A 153 -8.18 11.00 -27.17
C ILE A 153 -8.71 10.67 -25.78
N ALA A 154 -9.96 10.20 -25.68
CA ALA A 154 -10.55 9.80 -24.41
C ALA A 154 -9.75 8.68 -23.74
N LEU A 155 -9.21 7.73 -24.51
CA LEU A 155 -8.36 6.65 -24.01
C LEU A 155 -7.06 7.18 -23.40
N VAL A 156 -6.37 8.07 -24.10
CA VAL A 156 -5.11 8.67 -23.63
C VAL A 156 -5.34 9.53 -22.38
N VAL A 157 -6.42 10.33 -22.37
CA VAL A 157 -6.80 11.16 -21.22
C VAL A 157 -7.17 10.27 -20.03
N GLY A 158 -8.00 9.24 -20.23
CA GLY A 158 -8.41 8.29 -19.19
C GLY A 158 -7.23 7.56 -18.58
N ALA A 159 -6.33 7.01 -19.40
CA ALA A 159 -5.11 6.35 -18.92
C ALA A 159 -4.21 7.30 -18.12
N SER A 160 -4.06 8.54 -18.58
CA SER A 160 -3.30 9.57 -17.87
C SER A 160 -3.89 9.90 -16.50
N LEU A 161 -5.22 10.02 -16.42
CA LEU A 161 -5.94 10.24 -15.16
C LEU A 161 -5.76 9.07 -14.19
N VAL A 162 -5.82 7.81 -14.67
CA VAL A 162 -5.56 6.62 -13.84
C VAL A 162 -4.16 6.65 -13.24
N VAL A 163 -3.14 6.98 -14.04
CA VAL A 163 -1.75 7.10 -13.57
C VAL A 163 -1.61 8.19 -12.51
N LEU A 164 -2.25 9.34 -12.70
CA LEU A 164 -2.25 10.44 -11.74
C LEU A 164 -2.96 10.06 -10.43
N ALA A 165 -4.13 9.42 -10.53
CA ALA A 165 -4.89 8.94 -9.38
C ALA A 165 -4.07 7.94 -8.55
N ILE A 166 -3.43 6.96 -9.19
CA ILE A 166 -2.57 5.99 -8.52
C ILE A 166 -1.40 6.68 -7.81
N ARG A 167 -0.72 7.64 -8.48
CA ARG A 167 0.36 8.41 -7.86
C ARG A 167 -0.12 9.16 -6.61
N TYR A 168 -1.29 9.77 -6.70
CA TYR A 168 -1.88 10.54 -5.61
C TYR A 168 -2.22 9.64 -4.41
N VAL A 169 -2.89 8.51 -4.65
CA VAL A 169 -3.26 7.54 -3.61
C VAL A 169 -2.02 6.99 -2.90
N ILE A 170 -0.99 6.58 -3.65
CA ILE A 170 0.26 6.07 -3.06
C ILE A 170 0.95 7.12 -2.19
N LYS A 171 0.98 8.38 -2.65
CA LYS A 171 1.57 9.49 -1.89
C LYS A 171 0.84 9.70 -0.56
N ILE A 172 -0.49 9.65 -0.55
CA ILE A 172 -1.30 9.80 0.67
C ILE A 172 -1.10 8.63 1.62
N LEU A 173 -1.24 7.40 1.12
CA LEU A 173 -1.23 6.21 1.96
C LEU A 173 0.14 5.90 2.57
N TYR A 174 1.22 6.10 1.79
CA TYR A 174 2.55 5.65 2.20
C TYR A 174 3.62 6.75 2.18
N GLY A 175 3.47 7.79 1.34
CA GLY A 175 4.47 8.86 1.24
C GLY A 175 4.72 9.56 2.57
N ASN A 176 3.65 9.91 3.28
CA ASN A 176 3.75 10.55 4.60
C ASN A 176 4.37 9.60 5.64
N LYS A 177 4.02 8.31 5.62
CA LYS A 177 4.55 7.31 6.56
C LYS A 177 6.05 7.07 6.36
N LEU A 178 6.49 6.96 5.11
CA LEU A 178 7.91 6.82 4.75
C LEU A 178 8.72 8.06 5.13
N LYS A 179 8.18 9.26 4.88
CA LYS A 179 8.84 10.52 5.24
C LYS A 179 9.05 10.62 6.76
N ASN A 180 8.01 10.31 7.54
CA ASN A 180 8.09 10.34 9.00
C ASN A 180 9.11 9.31 9.52
N LEU A 181 9.12 8.09 8.95
CA LEU A 181 10.08 7.06 9.35
C LEU A 181 11.52 7.47 9.02
N LYS A 182 11.76 8.09 7.85
CA LYS A 182 13.08 8.62 7.49
C LYS A 182 13.53 9.70 8.47
N GLN A 183 12.66 10.67 8.79
CA GLN A 183 12.97 11.72 9.77
C GLN A 183 13.30 11.14 11.15
N SER A 184 12.60 10.10 11.60
CA SER A 184 12.93 9.44 12.87
C SER A 184 14.29 8.73 12.85
N ILE A 185 14.72 8.20 11.72
CA ILE A 185 16.05 7.58 11.56
C ILE A 185 17.13 8.66 11.55
N ASP A 186 16.90 9.78 10.85
CA ASP A 186 17.87 10.89 10.75
C ASP A 186 18.11 11.51 12.15
N LEU A 187 17.05 11.70 12.95
CA LEU A 187 17.13 12.18 14.35
C LEU A 187 17.84 11.22 15.33
N LEU A 188 18.07 9.96 14.94
CA LEU A 188 18.83 8.97 15.70
C LEU A 188 20.27 8.83 15.18
N ASN A 189 20.65 9.55 14.12
CA ASN A 189 22.03 9.66 13.64
C ASN A 189 22.73 10.91 14.15
N GLU A 190 21.97 11.94 14.55
CA GLU A 190 22.50 13.20 15.11
C GLU A 190 22.77 13.13 16.62
N VAL A 191 22.32 12.06 17.28
CA VAL A 191 22.57 11.73 18.71
C VAL A 191 23.53 10.57 18.76
#